data_AF-A0A849ITA6-F1
#
_entry.id   AF-A0A849ITA6-F1
#
_cell.length_a   1.000
_cell.length_b   1.000
_cell.length_c   1.000
_cell.angle_alpha   90.00
_cell.angle_beta   90.00
_cell.angle_gamma   90.00
#
_symmetry.space_group_name_H-M   'P 1'
#
loop_
_entity.id
_entity.type
_entity.pdbx_description
1 polymer ?
#
loop_
_entity_poly.entity_id
_entity_poly.type
_entity_poly.pdbx_seq_one_letter_code
_entity_poly.pdbx_strand_id
1 'polypeptide(L)'
;MAKKPAKSEEPEIEPVRYGEAEGGGCDHSGCTNTEAYRCLYRDRRAVDCSWVACTEHLRVVDGRGYCMRHAGVVDVLLMARRQGTEMLPPDLDDRCASLVRAVASDLNEPVLERLVRWGDTSTSIINDPSIRYTRSDRIHRDPGHWERVWGLATRTGILLRVGVRVEDPRPETVILTAGVTHLVATIPPWIQRHLKGDPAQGSQSELVERLAFQQQLLQALDEHVEKYGVTFPRSLLSAHN
;
A
#
# COMPACT_ATOMS: atom_id res chain seq x y z
N MET A 1 -46.51 23.79 -27.88
CA MET A 1 -46.36 22.58 -27.05
C MET A 1 -44.99 22.62 -26.38
N ALA A 2 -44.92 23.02 -25.11
CA ALA A 2 -43.67 23.10 -24.38
C ALA A 2 -43.23 21.68 -23.94
N LYS A 3 -42.03 21.26 -24.34
CA LYS A 3 -41.41 20.02 -23.88
C LYS A 3 -41.15 20.13 -22.37
N LYS A 4 -41.75 19.21 -21.62
CA LYS A 4 -41.52 19.00 -20.18
C LYS A 4 -40.03 18.65 -19.98
N PRO A 5 -39.29 19.31 -19.07
CA PRO A 5 -37.90 18.96 -18.82
C PRO A 5 -37.83 17.54 -18.24
N ALA A 6 -36.89 16.74 -18.76
CA ALA A 6 -36.59 15.42 -18.25
C ALA A 6 -36.15 15.53 -16.79
N LYS A 7 -36.78 14.75 -15.92
CA LYS A 7 -36.39 14.60 -14.51
C LYS A 7 -34.99 13.98 -14.52
N SER A 8 -34.00 14.69 -14.00
CA SER A 8 -32.71 14.11 -13.66
C SER A 8 -32.96 13.06 -12.58
N GLU A 9 -32.80 11.79 -12.90
CA GLU A 9 -32.68 10.73 -11.90
C GLU A 9 -31.38 10.99 -11.12
N GLU A 10 -31.53 11.45 -9.88
CA GLU A 10 -30.44 11.36 -8.91
C GLU A 10 -30.13 9.87 -8.72
N PRO A 11 -28.85 9.45 -8.82
CA PRO A 11 -28.50 8.06 -8.64
C PRO A 11 -28.89 7.63 -7.22
N GLU A 12 -29.74 6.61 -7.13
CA GLU A 12 -30.12 5.98 -5.87
C GLU A 12 -28.85 5.40 -5.22
N ILE A 13 -28.37 6.05 -4.16
CA ILE A 13 -27.15 5.63 -3.46
C ILE A 13 -27.49 4.35 -2.71
N GLU A 14 -26.93 3.22 -3.15
CA GLU A 14 -27.07 1.97 -2.42
C GLU A 14 -26.60 2.17 -0.97
N PRO A 15 -27.38 1.71 0.03
CA PRO A 15 -27.03 1.91 1.43
C PRO A 15 -25.73 1.18 1.76
N VAL A 16 -24.88 1.84 2.54
CA VAL A 16 -23.64 1.23 3.03
C VAL A 16 -23.97 -0.01 3.84
N ARG A 17 -23.31 -1.12 3.50
CA ARG A 17 -23.39 -2.37 4.25
C ARG A 17 -22.34 -2.40 5.34
N TYR A 18 -22.78 -2.44 6.59
CA TYR A 18 -21.93 -2.71 7.74
C TYR A 18 -22.00 -4.20 8.14
N GLY A 19 -21.05 -4.64 8.97
CA GLY A 19 -21.11 -5.97 9.59
C GLY A 19 -22.20 -6.07 10.63
N GLU A 20 -22.24 -7.20 11.33
CA GLU A 20 -23.14 -7.38 12.47
C GLU A 20 -22.86 -6.28 13.51
N ALA A 21 -23.94 -5.65 13.99
CA ALA A 21 -23.85 -4.69 15.08
C ALA A 21 -23.46 -5.44 16.35
N GLU A 22 -22.45 -4.93 17.06
CA GLU A 22 -22.01 -5.46 18.34
C GLU A 22 -22.29 -4.45 19.44
N GLY A 23 -22.94 -4.90 20.51
CA GLY A 23 -22.96 -4.17 21.76
C GLY A 23 -21.59 -4.29 22.44
N GLY A 24 -21.05 -3.19 22.98
CA GLY A 24 -19.75 -3.21 23.67
C GLY A 24 -18.84 -2.03 23.33
N GLY A 25 -19.14 -1.31 22.25
CA GLY A 25 -18.46 -0.09 21.85
C GLY A 25 -17.32 -0.29 20.85
N CYS A 26 -16.73 0.82 20.44
CA CYS A 26 -15.71 0.84 19.40
C CYS A 26 -14.33 0.45 19.93
N ASP A 27 -13.62 -0.45 19.22
CA ASP A 27 -12.25 -0.86 19.53
C ASP A 27 -11.19 0.23 19.28
N HIS A 28 -11.59 1.39 18.74
CA HIS A 28 -10.68 2.50 18.53
C HIS A 28 -10.31 3.12 19.88
N SER A 29 -9.01 3.21 20.15
CA SER A 29 -8.50 3.72 21.43
C SER A 29 -9.08 5.09 21.77
N GLY A 30 -9.72 5.21 22.93
CA GLY A 30 -10.32 6.45 23.42
C GLY A 30 -11.68 6.79 22.83
N CYS A 31 -12.25 5.97 21.96
CA CYS A 31 -13.60 6.15 21.45
C CYS A 31 -14.64 5.71 22.49
N THR A 32 -15.70 6.51 22.66
CA THR A 32 -16.79 6.24 23.61
C THR A 32 -18.09 5.82 22.92
N ASN A 33 -18.10 5.72 21.58
CA ASN A 33 -19.27 5.27 20.84
C ASN A 33 -19.59 3.82 21.19
N THR A 34 -20.83 3.60 21.63
CA THR A 34 -21.36 2.29 22.04
C THR A 34 -21.97 1.51 20.88
N GLU A 35 -22.34 2.20 19.80
CA GLU A 35 -22.82 1.62 18.56
C GLU A 35 -21.63 1.32 17.64
N ALA A 36 -21.38 0.04 17.42
CA ALA A 36 -20.26 -0.42 16.61
C ALA A 36 -20.64 -1.65 15.78
N TYR A 37 -19.91 -1.86 14.71
CA TYR A 37 -20.16 -2.90 13.71
C TYR A 37 -18.88 -3.66 13.42
N ARG A 38 -19.00 -4.97 13.15
CA ARG A 38 -17.87 -5.79 12.72
C ARG A 38 -17.30 -5.35 11.38
N CYS A 39 -15.99 -5.47 11.23
CA CYS A 39 -15.33 -5.39 9.93
C CYS A 39 -15.82 -6.52 9.00
N LEU A 40 -16.22 -6.18 7.77
CA LEU A 40 -16.69 -7.15 6.78
C LEU A 40 -15.58 -7.95 6.05
N TYR A 41 -14.33 -7.83 6.49
CA TYR A 41 -13.23 -8.51 5.84
C TYR A 41 -13.20 -9.98 6.20
N ARG A 42 -13.06 -10.83 5.18
CA ARG A 42 -12.92 -12.27 5.29
C ARG A 42 -11.70 -12.71 4.51
N ASP A 43 -10.80 -13.44 5.16
CA ASP A 43 -9.58 -13.90 4.52
C ASP A 43 -9.79 -15.12 3.60
N ARG A 44 -8.72 -15.56 2.91
CA ARG A 44 -8.74 -16.76 2.07
C ARG A 44 -9.04 -18.06 2.81
N ARG A 45 -8.88 -18.10 4.14
CA ARG A 45 -9.22 -19.25 5.00
C ARG A 45 -10.65 -19.15 5.52
N ALA A 46 -11.41 -18.17 5.03
CA ALA A 46 -12.79 -17.91 5.39
C ALA A 46 -12.96 -17.49 6.87
N VAL A 47 -11.92 -16.89 7.46
CA VAL A 47 -11.96 -16.32 8.82
C VAL A 47 -12.35 -14.84 8.73
N ASP A 48 -13.34 -14.45 9.53
CA ASP A 48 -13.83 -13.07 9.59
C ASP A 48 -13.00 -12.24 10.58
N CYS A 49 -12.76 -10.97 10.24
CA CYS A 49 -12.08 -10.05 11.14
C CYS A 49 -12.92 -9.78 12.39
N SER A 50 -12.31 -9.92 13.58
CA SER A 50 -12.99 -9.69 14.86
C SER A 50 -13.02 -8.22 15.31
N TRP A 51 -12.44 -7.29 14.54
CA TRP A 51 -12.38 -5.88 14.94
C TRP A 51 -13.72 -5.18 14.75
N VAL A 52 -14.11 -4.42 15.77
CA VAL A 52 -15.42 -3.79 15.89
C VAL A 52 -15.24 -2.28 16.00
N ALA A 53 -15.96 -1.53 15.17
CA ALA A 53 -15.87 -0.07 15.21
C ALA A 53 -17.16 0.65 14.84
N CYS A 54 -17.32 1.85 15.38
CA CYS A 54 -18.38 2.76 14.99
C CYS A 54 -18.20 3.23 13.54
N THR A 55 -19.24 3.82 12.98
CA THR A 55 -19.26 4.30 11.59
C THR A 55 -18.20 5.38 11.30
N GLU A 56 -17.73 6.10 12.32
CA GLU A 56 -16.64 7.08 12.22
C GLU A 56 -15.25 6.42 12.08
N HIS A 57 -15.06 5.23 12.64
CA HIS A 57 -13.78 4.51 12.65
C HIS A 57 -13.72 3.34 11.64
N LEU A 58 -14.86 3.01 11.03
CA LEU A 58 -14.90 2.17 9.85
C LEU A 58 -14.63 3.02 8.60
N ARG A 59 -13.98 2.40 7.62
CA ARG A 59 -13.87 2.95 6.26
C ARG A 59 -14.76 2.17 5.32
N VAL A 60 -15.50 2.90 4.51
CA VAL A 60 -16.38 2.32 3.48
C VAL A 60 -15.58 2.18 2.19
N VAL A 61 -15.46 0.95 1.71
CA VAL A 61 -14.85 0.63 0.41
C VAL A 61 -15.85 -0.19 -0.39
N ASP A 62 -16.19 0.27 -1.58
CA ASP A 62 -17.16 -0.39 -2.47
C ASP A 62 -18.49 -0.70 -1.75
N GLY A 63 -19.03 0.30 -1.05
CA GLY A 63 -20.29 0.21 -0.30
C GLY A 63 -20.23 -0.66 0.97
N ARG A 64 -19.06 -1.12 1.41
CA ARG A 64 -18.92 -2.05 2.55
C ARG A 64 -17.97 -1.51 3.62
N GLY A 65 -18.35 -1.66 4.89
CA GLY A 65 -17.57 -1.18 6.05
C GLY A 65 -16.44 -2.12 6.49
N TYR A 66 -15.22 -1.58 6.58
CA TYR A 66 -14.02 -2.30 7.01
C TYR A 66 -13.22 -1.51 8.05
N CYS A 67 -12.42 -2.21 8.87
CA CYS A 67 -11.43 -1.56 9.71
C CYS A 67 -10.40 -0.82 8.85
N MET A 68 -9.69 0.16 9.41
CA MET A 68 -8.69 0.95 8.66
C MET A 68 -7.65 0.08 7.94
N ARG A 69 -7.24 -1.04 8.56
CA ARG A 69 -6.30 -2.00 7.98
C ARG A 69 -6.91 -2.69 6.76
N HIS A 70 -8.08 -3.32 6.92
CA HIS A 70 -8.68 -4.12 5.85
C HIS A 70 -9.31 -3.29 4.75
N ALA A 71 -9.73 -2.05 5.02
CA ALA A 71 -10.12 -1.12 3.97
C ALA A 71 -8.97 -0.93 2.96
N GLY A 72 -7.74 -0.75 3.45
CA GLY A 72 -6.58 -0.63 2.58
C GLY A 72 -6.24 -1.90 1.79
N VAL A 73 -6.49 -3.09 2.37
CA VAL A 73 -6.32 -4.36 1.65
C VAL A 73 -7.39 -4.53 0.57
N VAL A 74 -8.65 -4.23 0.89
CA VAL A 74 -9.76 -4.33 -0.05
C VAL A 74 -9.59 -3.35 -1.22
N ASP A 75 -9.13 -2.12 -0.97
CA ASP A 75 -8.75 -1.17 -2.04
C ASP A 75 -7.79 -1.84 -3.04
N VAL A 76 -6.73 -2.49 -2.54
CA VAL A 76 -5.73 -3.17 -3.36
C VAL A 76 -6.34 -4.32 -4.16
N LEU A 77 -7.16 -5.16 -3.53
CA LEU A 77 -7.84 -6.28 -4.19
C LEU A 77 -8.78 -5.79 -5.30
N LEU A 78 -9.53 -4.71 -5.06
CA LEU A 78 -10.42 -4.11 -6.06
C LEU A 78 -9.64 -3.51 -7.23
N MET A 79 -8.51 -2.85 -6.96
CA MET A 79 -7.63 -2.34 -8.01
C MET A 79 -7.06 -3.47 -8.87
N ALA A 80 -6.58 -4.55 -8.25
CA ALA A 80 -6.09 -5.73 -8.96
C ALA A 80 -7.20 -6.33 -9.84
N ARG A 81 -8.42 -6.46 -9.30
CA ARG A 81 -9.58 -6.98 -10.04
C ARG A 81 -9.93 -6.11 -11.25
N ARG A 82 -9.91 -4.78 -11.10
CA ARG A 82 -10.14 -3.83 -12.22
C ARG A 82 -9.07 -3.93 -13.30
N GLN A 83 -7.86 -4.38 -12.95
CA GLN A 83 -6.77 -4.66 -13.87
C GLN A 83 -6.80 -6.11 -14.42
N GLY A 84 -7.89 -6.86 -14.19
CA GLY A 84 -8.05 -8.23 -14.68
C GLY A 84 -7.24 -9.27 -13.90
N THR A 85 -6.70 -8.92 -12.73
CA THR A 85 -5.96 -9.85 -11.87
C THR A 85 -6.83 -10.28 -10.70
N GLU A 86 -7.05 -11.60 -10.58
CA GLU A 86 -7.74 -12.16 -9.43
C GLU A 86 -6.73 -12.49 -8.32
N MET A 87 -6.94 -11.88 -7.15
CA MET A 87 -6.11 -12.08 -5.97
C MET A 87 -6.99 -12.56 -4.82
N LEU A 88 -6.55 -13.61 -4.15
CA LEU A 88 -7.21 -14.07 -2.93
C LEU A 88 -6.95 -13.06 -1.81
N PRO A 89 -7.94 -12.79 -0.94
CA PRO A 89 -7.73 -11.97 0.24
C PRO A 89 -6.60 -12.53 1.12
N PRO A 90 -5.61 -11.72 1.53
CA PRO A 90 -4.59 -12.10 2.49
C PRO A 90 -5.16 -12.68 3.79
N ASP A 91 -4.39 -13.54 4.47
CA ASP A 91 -4.72 -14.02 5.81
C ASP A 91 -4.86 -12.84 6.79
N LEU A 92 -5.69 -12.97 7.83
CA LEU A 92 -5.91 -11.91 8.82
C LEU A 92 -4.63 -11.45 9.54
N ASP A 93 -3.59 -12.27 9.62
CA ASP A 93 -2.30 -11.95 10.21
C ASP A 93 -1.28 -11.40 9.19
N ASP A 94 -1.55 -11.51 7.89
CA ASP A 94 -0.71 -10.94 6.83
C ASP A 94 -0.85 -9.41 6.79
N ARG A 95 0.22 -8.73 7.23
CA ARG A 95 0.30 -7.27 7.28
C ARG A 95 1.08 -6.67 6.11
N CYS A 96 1.58 -7.49 5.18
CA CYS A 96 2.49 -7.04 4.12
C CYS A 96 1.84 -5.98 3.23
N ALA A 97 0.64 -6.26 2.70
CA ALA A 97 -0.09 -5.33 1.82
C ALA A 97 -0.39 -3.99 2.51
N SER A 98 -0.84 -4.05 3.77
CA SER A 98 -1.14 -2.86 4.57
C SER A 98 0.13 -2.04 4.83
N LEU A 99 1.25 -2.69 5.12
CA LEU A 99 2.53 -2.02 5.37
C LEU A 99 3.07 -1.36 4.10
N VAL A 100 3.07 -2.08 2.97
CA VAL A 100 3.44 -1.49 1.66
C VAL A 100 2.59 -0.28 1.37
N ARG A 101 1.25 -0.36 1.54
CA ARG A 101 0.35 0.78 1.31
C ARG A 101 0.69 1.98 2.17
N ALA A 102 0.91 1.76 3.47
CA ALA A 102 1.22 2.84 4.41
C ALA A 102 2.53 3.55 4.03
N VAL A 103 3.60 2.78 3.81
CA VAL A 103 4.92 3.34 3.46
C VAL A 103 4.92 3.95 2.06
N ALA A 104 4.23 3.31 1.11
CA ALA A 104 4.09 3.83 -0.24
C ALA A 104 3.33 5.15 -0.28
N SER A 105 2.30 5.32 0.56
CA SER A 105 1.57 6.59 0.69
C SER A 105 2.49 7.69 1.23
N ASP A 106 3.26 7.37 2.27
CA ASP A 106 4.21 8.28 2.90
C ASP A 106 5.34 8.73 1.96
N LEU A 107 5.78 7.85 1.06
CA LEU A 107 6.87 8.10 0.12
C LEU A 107 6.41 8.65 -1.23
N ASN A 108 5.10 8.75 -1.48
CA ASN A 108 4.59 9.06 -2.81
C ASN A 108 5.13 10.40 -3.34
N GLU A 109 4.85 11.50 -2.66
CA GLU A 109 5.30 12.83 -3.07
C GLU A 109 6.84 12.93 -3.07
N PRO A 110 7.57 12.52 -2.02
CA PRO A 110 9.04 12.64 -2.00
C PRO A 110 9.77 11.82 -3.07
N VAL A 111 9.21 10.67 -3.48
CA VAL A 111 9.77 9.88 -4.59
C VAL A 111 9.47 10.58 -5.92
N LEU A 112 8.23 11.06 -6.13
CA LEU A 112 7.88 11.78 -7.37
C LEU A 112 8.73 13.03 -7.57
N GLU A 113 8.97 13.81 -6.52
CA GLU A 113 9.84 15.00 -6.57
C GLU A 113 11.26 14.65 -7.05
N ARG A 114 11.80 13.51 -6.61
CA ARG A 114 13.11 13.03 -7.05
C ARG A 114 13.10 12.56 -8.51
N LEU A 115 12.08 11.81 -8.92
CA LEU A 115 11.94 11.38 -10.31
C LEU A 115 11.82 12.58 -11.26
N VAL A 116 11.08 13.63 -10.86
CA VAL A 116 11.03 14.91 -11.60
C VAL A 116 12.41 15.55 -11.68
N ARG A 117 13.15 15.61 -10.56
CA ARG A 117 14.49 16.23 -10.49
C ARG A 117 15.52 15.51 -11.37
N TRP A 118 15.47 14.18 -11.42
CA TRP A 118 16.43 13.39 -12.21
C TRP A 118 16.02 13.20 -13.67
N GLY A 119 14.74 13.43 -13.98
CA GLY A 119 14.24 13.41 -15.34
C GLY A 119 14.59 14.68 -16.13
N ASP A 120 14.47 14.57 -17.45
CA ASP A 120 14.52 15.70 -18.37
C ASP A 120 13.26 15.73 -19.26
N THR A 121 13.23 16.62 -20.25
CA THR A 121 12.09 16.79 -21.16
C THR A 121 11.79 15.58 -22.05
N SER A 122 12.70 14.60 -22.13
CA SER A 122 12.52 13.35 -22.87
C SER A 122 11.94 12.21 -22.00
N THR A 123 11.84 12.44 -20.68
CA THR A 123 11.38 11.46 -19.71
C THR A 123 9.91 11.61 -19.34
N SER A 124 9.30 10.52 -18.88
CA SER A 124 7.97 10.46 -18.30
C SER A 124 7.98 9.71 -16.98
N ILE A 125 7.09 10.11 -16.07
CA ILE A 125 6.94 9.47 -14.76
C ILE A 125 5.77 8.49 -14.82
N ILE A 126 6.04 7.26 -14.38
CA ILE A 126 5.05 6.21 -14.16
C ILE A 126 4.72 6.20 -12.68
N ASN A 127 3.50 6.59 -12.32
CA ASN A 127 2.98 6.56 -10.96
C ASN A 127 1.71 5.71 -10.91
N ASP A 128 1.87 4.40 -11.06
CA ASP A 128 0.76 3.46 -10.89
C ASP A 128 0.52 3.26 -9.38
N PRO A 129 -0.66 3.62 -8.84
CA PRO A 129 -0.94 3.47 -7.42
C PRO A 129 -1.20 2.00 -7.01
N SER A 130 -1.22 1.07 -7.97
CA SER A 130 -1.48 -0.34 -7.67
C SER A 130 -0.37 -0.96 -6.81
N ILE A 131 -0.82 -1.76 -5.85
CA ILE A 131 0.04 -2.63 -5.07
C ILE A 131 -0.13 -4.03 -5.65
N ARG A 132 0.98 -4.66 -6.02
CA ARG A 132 0.99 -5.95 -6.71
C ARG A 132 1.56 -7.00 -5.78
N TYR A 133 1.02 -8.21 -5.85
CA TYR A 133 1.63 -9.37 -5.22
C TYR A 133 2.37 -10.19 -6.28
N THR A 134 3.69 -10.32 -6.11
CA THR A 134 4.51 -11.23 -6.89
C THR A 134 4.64 -12.52 -6.11
N ARG A 135 4.28 -13.63 -6.72
CA ARG A 135 4.38 -14.96 -6.09
C ARG A 135 5.84 -15.35 -5.94
N SER A 136 6.10 -16.19 -4.93
CA SER A 136 7.42 -16.76 -4.74
C SER A 136 7.84 -17.53 -5.99
N ASP A 137 9.03 -17.26 -6.51
CA ASP A 137 9.61 -18.06 -7.56
C ASP A 137 10.65 -19.01 -6.96
N ARG A 138 10.34 -20.31 -6.96
CA ARG A 138 11.25 -21.34 -6.45
C ARG A 138 12.54 -21.46 -7.27
N ILE A 139 12.52 -21.09 -8.55
CA ILE A 139 13.68 -21.13 -9.44
C ILE A 139 14.67 -20.04 -9.03
N HIS A 140 14.17 -18.82 -8.81
CA HIS A 140 14.99 -17.66 -8.47
C HIS A 140 15.16 -17.43 -6.95
N ARG A 141 14.52 -18.28 -6.11
CA ARG A 141 14.43 -18.14 -4.65
C ARG A 141 13.96 -16.74 -4.22
N ASP A 142 13.13 -16.09 -5.04
CA ASP A 142 12.51 -14.82 -4.68
C ASP A 142 11.31 -15.13 -3.79
N PRO A 143 11.26 -14.66 -2.53
CA PRO A 143 10.08 -14.82 -1.69
C PRO A 143 8.89 -14.08 -2.32
N GLY A 144 7.69 -14.58 -2.02
CA GLY A 144 6.47 -13.88 -2.41
C GLY A 144 6.46 -12.51 -1.74
N HIS A 145 6.04 -11.47 -2.45
CA HIS A 145 6.12 -10.12 -1.90
C HIS A 145 5.04 -9.22 -2.45
N TRP A 146 4.67 -8.24 -1.63
CA TRP A 146 3.84 -7.12 -2.01
C TRP A 146 4.72 -5.96 -2.41
N GLU A 147 4.42 -5.28 -3.50
CA GLU A 147 5.19 -4.12 -3.95
C GLU A 147 4.32 -2.99 -4.52
N ARG A 148 4.76 -1.76 -4.28
CA ARG A 148 4.30 -0.54 -4.97
C ARG A 148 5.48 0.09 -5.67
N VAL A 149 5.27 0.60 -6.89
CA VAL A 149 6.37 0.99 -7.76
C VAL A 149 6.11 2.32 -8.45
N TRP A 150 7.18 3.10 -8.56
CA TRP A 150 7.28 4.28 -9.41
C TRP A 150 8.32 4.03 -10.50
N GLY A 151 8.18 4.71 -11.62
CA GLY A 151 9.13 4.62 -12.73
C GLY A 151 9.48 5.97 -13.31
N LEU A 152 10.73 6.11 -13.75
CA LEU A 152 11.15 7.13 -14.70
C LEU A 152 11.49 6.43 -16.00
N ALA A 153 10.83 6.82 -17.10
CA ALA A 153 10.92 6.15 -18.38
C ALA A 153 11.18 7.15 -19.51
N THR A 154 11.63 6.64 -20.64
CA THR A 154 11.70 7.33 -21.92
C THR A 154 10.88 6.56 -22.94
N ARG A 155 10.84 7.03 -24.19
CA ARG A 155 10.22 6.28 -25.30
C ARG A 155 10.86 4.91 -25.53
N THR A 156 12.11 4.70 -25.14
CA THR A 156 12.85 3.45 -25.35
C THR A 156 12.76 2.50 -24.15
N GLY A 157 12.19 2.93 -23.02
CA GLY A 157 11.91 2.05 -21.88
C GLY A 157 12.13 2.72 -20.52
N ILE A 158 12.07 1.90 -19.47
CA ILE A 158 12.24 2.35 -18.08
C ILE A 158 13.72 2.60 -17.79
N LEU A 159 14.05 3.82 -17.38
CA LEU A 159 15.39 4.19 -16.91
C LEU A 159 15.58 3.85 -15.45
N LEU A 160 14.59 4.09 -14.58
CA LEU A 160 14.68 3.80 -13.16
C LEU A 160 13.33 3.28 -12.67
N ARG A 161 13.34 2.19 -11.90
CA ARG A 161 12.17 1.63 -11.24
C ARG A 161 12.40 1.69 -9.73
N VAL A 162 11.67 2.54 -9.02
CA VAL A 162 11.75 2.62 -7.56
C VAL A 162 10.63 1.79 -6.98
N GLY A 163 10.92 0.85 -6.09
CA GLY A 163 9.90 -0.03 -5.50
C GLY A 163 10.00 -0.08 -3.99
N VAL A 164 8.85 -0.07 -3.31
CA VAL A 164 8.73 -0.44 -1.90
C VAL A 164 8.14 -1.83 -1.84
N ARG A 165 8.85 -2.75 -1.20
CA ARG A 165 8.52 -4.17 -1.11
C ARG A 165 8.40 -4.60 0.36
N VAL A 166 7.44 -5.49 0.65
CA VAL A 166 7.41 -6.28 1.89
C VAL A 166 7.24 -7.75 1.50
N GLU A 167 8.12 -8.60 1.99
CA GLU A 167 8.16 -10.02 1.66
C GLU A 167 7.31 -10.83 2.63
N ASP A 168 6.61 -11.84 2.11
CA ASP A 168 6.04 -12.96 2.85
C ASP A 168 7.12 -14.07 2.86
N PRO A 169 7.82 -14.31 3.99
CA PRO A 169 7.27 -14.40 5.36
C PRO A 169 7.79 -13.35 6.37
N ARG A 170 8.28 -12.19 5.92
CA ARG A 170 8.85 -11.13 6.78
C ARG A 170 7.97 -9.87 6.76
N PRO A 171 6.73 -9.94 7.31
CA PRO A 171 5.74 -8.87 7.20
C PRO A 171 6.12 -7.57 7.91
N GLU A 172 7.21 -7.56 8.68
CA GLU A 172 7.74 -6.41 9.41
C GLU A 172 8.81 -5.62 8.65
N THR A 173 9.46 -6.23 7.65
CA THR A 173 10.62 -5.63 6.97
C THR A 173 10.20 -4.93 5.68
N VAL A 174 10.50 -3.65 5.59
CA VAL A 174 10.33 -2.85 4.37
C VAL A 174 11.63 -2.85 3.59
N ILE A 175 11.55 -3.12 2.30
CA ILE A 175 12.67 -3.12 1.38
C ILE A 175 12.45 -2.03 0.34
N LEU A 176 13.40 -1.11 0.20
CA LEU A 176 13.43 -0.16 -0.91
C LEU A 176 14.32 -0.71 -2.02
N THR A 177 13.86 -0.56 -3.26
CA THR A 177 14.54 -1.09 -4.45
C THR A 177 14.72 -0.02 -5.52
N ALA A 178 15.82 -0.13 -6.27
CA ALA A 178 16.04 0.53 -7.55
C ALA A 178 16.33 -0.53 -8.62
N GLY A 179 15.38 -0.74 -9.53
CA GLY A 179 15.39 -1.86 -10.46
C GLY A 179 15.31 -3.19 -9.70
N VAL A 180 16.37 -3.99 -9.83
CA VAL A 180 16.53 -5.27 -9.12
C VAL A 180 17.40 -5.15 -7.85
N THR A 181 17.91 -3.96 -7.56
CA THR A 181 18.85 -3.73 -6.46
C THR A 181 18.08 -3.42 -5.18
N HIS A 182 18.35 -4.16 -4.11
CA HIS A 182 17.89 -3.81 -2.76
C HIS A 182 18.80 -2.70 -2.22
N LEU A 183 18.22 -1.52 -1.97
CA LEU A 183 18.93 -0.36 -1.47
C LEU A 183 19.07 -0.39 0.05
N VAL A 184 17.96 -0.69 0.71
CA VAL A 184 17.87 -0.78 2.16
C VAL A 184 16.73 -1.73 2.53
N ALA A 185 16.95 -2.50 3.59
CA ALA A 185 15.94 -3.36 4.22
C ALA A 185 15.90 -3.02 5.71
N THR A 186 14.76 -2.54 6.21
CA THR A 186 14.65 -2.04 7.58
C THR A 186 13.22 -2.21 8.11
N ILE A 187 13.09 -2.33 9.44
CA ILE A 187 11.81 -2.43 10.13
C ILE A 187 11.42 -1.02 10.59
N PRO A 188 10.25 -0.49 10.20
CA PRO A 188 9.82 0.82 10.65
C PRO A 188 9.71 0.92 12.18
N PRO A 189 10.07 2.06 12.80
CA PRO A 189 10.08 2.20 14.27
C PRO A 189 8.75 1.86 14.96
N TRP A 190 7.62 2.24 14.35
CA TRP A 190 6.29 1.93 14.89
C TRP A 190 5.96 0.43 14.84
N ILE A 191 6.49 -0.29 13.85
CA ILE A 191 6.38 -1.75 13.80
C ILE A 191 7.29 -2.38 14.86
N GLN A 192 8.52 -1.88 15.03
CA GLN A 192 9.42 -2.36 16.08
C GLN A 192 8.82 -2.22 17.48
N ARG A 193 8.16 -1.10 17.78
CA ARG A 193 7.43 -0.91 19.04
C ARG A 193 6.28 -1.90 19.20
N HIS A 194 5.47 -2.06 18.16
CA HIS A 194 4.37 -3.01 18.21
C HIS A 194 4.85 -4.43 18.48
N LEU A 195 5.97 -4.84 17.89
CA LEU A 195 6.61 -6.13 18.15
C LEU A 195 7.16 -6.26 19.58
N LYS A 196 7.53 -5.15 20.23
CA LYS A 196 7.95 -5.11 21.64
C LYS A 196 6.79 -5.01 22.63
N GLY A 197 5.56 -4.86 22.15
CA GLY A 197 4.37 -4.67 22.98
C GLY A 197 4.19 -3.26 23.53
N ASP A 198 4.94 -2.28 23.03
CA ASP A 198 4.79 -0.88 23.43
C ASP A 198 3.48 -0.32 22.86
N PRO A 199 2.67 0.41 23.66
CA PRO A 199 1.42 0.97 23.19
C PRO A 199 1.65 1.97 22.05
N ALA A 200 0.81 1.92 21.02
CA ALA A 200 0.82 2.90 19.94
C ALA A 200 0.43 4.27 20.52
N GLN A 201 1.38 5.18 20.63
CA GLN A 201 1.09 6.57 20.96
C GLN A 201 0.90 7.33 19.66
N GLY A 202 -0.35 7.72 19.35
CA GLY A 202 -0.69 8.70 18.32
C GLY A 202 -0.22 10.11 18.72
N SER A 203 1.07 10.26 18.96
CA SER A 203 1.71 11.48 19.46
C SER A 203 2.66 12.07 18.41
N GLN A 204 3.13 13.30 18.64
CA GLN A 204 4.16 13.94 17.81
C GLN A 204 5.40 13.06 17.60
N SER A 205 5.70 12.12 18.52
CA SER A 205 6.79 11.16 18.38
C SER A 205 6.63 10.23 17.18
N GLU A 206 5.42 9.73 16.91
CA GLU A 206 5.17 8.82 15.78
C GLU A 206 5.39 9.54 14.44
N LEU A 207 4.95 10.79 14.33
CA LEU A 207 5.18 11.61 13.13
C LEU A 207 6.68 11.82 12.88
N VAL A 208 7.43 12.18 13.93
CA VAL A 208 8.89 12.36 13.84
C VAL A 208 9.59 11.08 13.37
N GLU A 209 9.19 9.93 13.89
CA GLU A 209 9.75 8.64 13.49
C GLU A 209 9.38 8.26 12.06
N ARG A 210 8.14 8.52 11.64
CA ARG A 210 7.70 8.31 10.25
C ARG A 210 8.53 9.15 9.29
N LEU A 211 8.76 10.42 9.63
CA LEU A 211 9.62 11.32 8.83
C LEU A 211 11.07 10.85 8.81
N ALA A 212 11.64 10.46 9.95
CA ALA A 212 13.01 9.94 10.01
C ALA A 212 13.17 8.64 9.19
N PHE A 213 12.18 7.76 9.25
CA PHE A 213 12.15 6.54 8.44
C PHE A 213 12.09 6.86 6.94
N GLN A 214 11.21 7.78 6.53
CA GLN A 214 11.15 8.24 5.14
C GLN A 214 12.49 8.81 4.68
N GLN A 215 13.11 9.68 5.49
CA GLN A 215 14.42 10.27 5.18
C GLN A 215 15.50 9.21 5.00
N GLN A 216 15.55 8.18 5.86
CA GLN A 216 16.49 7.07 5.72
C GLN A 216 16.32 6.35 4.36
N LEU A 217 15.09 6.05 3.97
CA LEU A 217 14.81 5.38 2.68
C LEU A 217 15.22 6.26 1.49
N LEU A 218 14.85 7.54 1.55
CA LEU A 218 15.12 8.49 0.48
C LEU A 218 16.62 8.78 0.33
N GLN A 219 17.37 8.84 1.43
CA GLN A 219 18.82 8.98 1.40
C GLN A 219 19.47 7.79 0.67
N ALA A 220 19.06 6.56 0.98
CA ALA A 220 19.58 5.37 0.29
C ALA A 220 19.30 5.39 -1.23
N LEU A 221 18.16 5.97 -1.64
CA LEU A 221 17.82 6.18 -3.04
C LEU A 221 18.69 7.26 -3.69
N ASP A 222 18.87 8.40 -3.02
CA ASP A 222 19.70 9.51 -3.49
C ASP A 222 21.15 9.04 -3.70
N GLU A 223 21.73 8.36 -2.71
CA GLU A 223 23.09 7.79 -2.77
C GLU A 223 23.25 6.78 -3.93
N HIS A 224 22.21 5.99 -4.21
CA HIS A 224 22.23 5.05 -5.34
C HIS A 224 22.29 5.79 -6.67
N VAL A 225 21.43 6.80 -6.86
CA VAL A 225 21.38 7.58 -8.12
C VAL A 225 22.64 8.43 -8.29
N GLU A 226 23.18 9.01 -7.22
CA GLU A 226 24.47 9.73 -7.29
C GLU A 226 25.61 8.82 -7.75
N LYS A 227 25.63 7.57 -7.28
CA LYS A 227 26.71 6.62 -7.59
C LYS A 227 26.58 6.00 -8.98
N TYR A 228 25.37 5.65 -9.42
CA TYR A 228 25.15 4.84 -10.62
C TYR A 228 24.40 5.58 -11.74
N GLY A 229 23.90 6.79 -11.47
CA GLY A 229 23.05 7.55 -12.37
C GLY A 229 21.66 6.94 -12.55
N VAL A 230 20.82 7.63 -13.32
CA VAL A 230 19.55 7.08 -13.82
C VAL A 230 19.83 6.36 -15.12
N THR A 231 20.03 5.04 -15.06
CA THR A 231 20.37 4.21 -16.22
C THR A 231 19.51 2.96 -16.26
N PHE A 232 19.22 2.49 -17.48
CA PHE A 232 18.44 1.28 -17.71
C PHE A 232 18.85 0.15 -16.75
N PRO A 233 17.90 -0.54 -16.10
CA PRO A 233 18.20 -1.69 -15.27
C PRO A 233 19.06 -2.67 -16.07
N ARG A 234 20.32 -2.86 -15.68
CA ARG A 234 21.20 -3.87 -16.29
C ARG A 234 20.73 -5.27 -15.86
N SER A 235 19.66 -5.74 -16.45
CA SER A 235 19.24 -7.14 -16.44
C SER A 235 18.40 -7.39 -17.68
N LEU A 236 19.09 -7.68 -18.80
CA LEU A 236 18.68 -8.49 -19.97
C LEU A 236 19.73 -8.40 -21.11
N LEU A 237 21.02 -8.42 -20.76
CA LEU A 237 22.09 -8.77 -21.70
C LEU A 237 22.89 -9.92 -21.08
N SER A 238 22.23 -11.07 -20.88
CA SER A 238 22.96 -12.32 -20.94
C SER A 238 23.35 -12.51 -22.40
N ALA A 239 24.61 -12.20 -22.69
CA ALA A 239 25.24 -12.44 -23.97
C ALA A 239 25.03 -13.91 -24.35
N HIS A 240 24.30 -14.14 -25.45
CA HIS A 240 24.61 -15.26 -26.31
C HIS A 240 25.94 -14.95 -26.98
N ASN A 241 27.00 -15.58 -26.49
CA ASN A 241 28.19 -15.96 -27.24
C ASN A 241 28.63 -17.33 -26.74
#